data_AF-A0A3E1E5K1-F1
#
_entry.id   AF-A0A3E1E5K1-F1
#
_cell.length_a   1.000
_cell.length_b   1.000
_cell.length_c   1.000
_cell.angle_alpha   90.00
_cell.angle_beta   90.00
_cell.angle_gamma   90.00
#
_symmetry.space_group_name_H-M   'P 1'
#
loop_
_entity.id
_entity.type
_entity.pdbx_description
1 polymer ?
#
loop_
_entity_poly.entity_id
_entity_poly.type
_entity_poly.pdbx_seq_one_letter_code
_entity_poly.pdbx_strand_id
1 'polypeptide(L)' 'MTEDEQLQTLCVKLGSSPAQAATMAAQLQKRATQLATERGITREAALTHLLNLVVKGRNGETPPGFPPTSPGK' A
#
# COMPACT_ATOMS: atom_id res chain seq x y z
N MET A 1 -11.61 -17.42 0.66
CA MET A 1 -10.93 -16.17 1.04
C MET A 1 -10.46 -15.50 -0.23
N THR A 2 -10.97 -14.31 -0.51
CA THR A 2 -10.68 -13.49 -1.69
C THR A 2 -9.41 -12.64 -1.48
N GLU A 3 -8.83 -12.08 -2.55
CA GLU A 3 -7.66 -11.19 -2.46
C GLU A 3 -7.95 -9.94 -1.61
N ASP A 4 -9.17 -9.40 -1.71
CA ASP A 4 -9.63 -8.29 -0.88
C ASP A 4 -9.61 -8.65 0.61
N GLU A 5 -10.21 -9.78 0.99
CA GLU A 5 -10.20 -10.26 2.39
C GLU A 5 -8.76 -10.49 2.92
N GLN A 6 -7.85 -10.97 2.05
CA GLN A 6 -6.43 -11.13 2.39
C GLN A 6 -5.75 -9.78 2.64
N LEU A 7 -6.00 -8.79 1.79
CA LEU A 7 -5.45 -7.43 1.96
C LEU A 7 -6.01 -6.74 3.21
N GLN A 8 -7.31 -6.89 3.49
CA GLN A 8 -7.90 -6.38 4.72
C GLN A 8 -7.25 -7.01 5.95
N THR A 9 -7.11 -8.33 5.96
CA THR A 9 -6.44 -9.07 7.05
C THR A 9 -5.00 -8.59 7.24
N LEU A 10 -4.28 -8.35 6.14
CA LEU A 10 -2.92 -7.82 6.18
C LEU A 10 -2.88 -6.41 6.78
N CYS A 11 -3.77 -5.51 6.36
CA CYS A 11 -3.84 -4.15 6.90
C CYS A 11 -4.18 -4.15 8.40
N VAL A 12 -5.07 -5.04 8.86
CA VAL A 12 -5.34 -5.23 10.29
C VAL A 12 -4.08 -5.68 11.04
N LYS A 13 -3.34 -6.66 10.51
CA LYS A 13 -2.06 -7.12 11.10
C LYS A 13 -1.01 -6.00 11.17
N LEU A 14 -1.07 -5.04 10.25
CA LEU A 14 -0.19 -3.86 10.23
C LEU A 14 -0.65 -2.75 11.19
N GLY A 15 -1.77 -2.94 11.88
CA GLY A 15 -2.27 -2.06 12.94
C GLY A 15 -3.46 -1.18 12.57
N SER A 16 -4.05 -1.37 11.38
CA SER A 16 -5.27 -0.66 10.99
C SER A 16 -6.51 -1.22 11.67
N SER A 17 -7.46 -0.36 12.03
CA SER A 17 -8.81 -0.81 12.41
C SER A 17 -9.51 -1.48 11.21
N PRO A 18 -10.48 -2.40 11.40
CA PRO A 18 -11.14 -3.11 10.29
C PRO A 18 -11.73 -2.20 9.20
N ALA A 19 -12.37 -1.09 9.58
CA ALA A 19 -12.90 -0.11 8.63
C ALA A 19 -11.80 0.60 7.80
N GLN A 20 -10.67 0.91 8.44
CA GLN A 20 -9.51 1.47 7.74
C GLN A 20 -8.84 0.42 6.84
N ALA A 21 -8.78 -0.83 7.29
CA ALA A 21 -8.24 -1.94 6.51
C ALA A 21 -9.02 -2.18 5.21
N ALA A 22 -10.35 -2.12 5.25
CA ALA A 22 -11.19 -2.16 4.05
C ALA A 22 -10.88 -1.02 3.07
N THR A 23 -10.75 0.20 3.60
CA THR A 23 -10.40 1.38 2.79
C THR A 23 -9.01 1.24 2.17
N MET A 24 -8.02 0.81 2.95
CA MET A 24 -6.64 0.61 2.50
C MET A 24 -6.53 -0.49 1.45
N ALA A 25 -7.24 -1.61 1.63
CA ALA A 25 -7.28 -2.70 0.66
C ALA A 25 -7.78 -2.21 -0.70
N ALA A 26 -8.91 -1.48 -0.73
CA ALA A 26 -9.44 -0.89 -1.96
C ALA A 26 -8.46 0.10 -2.62
N GLN A 27 -7.80 0.94 -1.83
CA GLN A 27 -6.79 1.89 -2.32
C GLN A 27 -5.56 1.18 -2.90
N LEU A 28 -5.06 0.14 -2.23
CA LEU A 28 -3.92 -0.66 -2.68
C LEU A 28 -4.23 -1.34 -4.01
N GLN A 29 -5.40 -1.97 -4.15
CA GLN A 29 -5.80 -2.61 -5.41
C GLN A 29 -5.89 -1.59 -6.56
N LYS A 30 -6.53 -0.45 -6.32
CA LYS A 30 -6.63 0.62 -7.34
C LYS A 30 -5.25 1.13 -7.75
N ARG A 31 -4.37 1.40 -6.76
CA ARG A 31 -3.04 1.92 -7.04
C ARG A 31 -2.14 0.89 -7.70
N ALA A 32 -2.28 -0.40 -7.38
CA ALA A 32 -1.54 -1.48 -8.04
C ALA A 32 -1.88 -1.55 -9.53
N THR A 33 -3.16 -1.45 -9.90
CA THR A 33 -3.59 -1.44 -11.31
C THR A 33 -3.07 -0.23 -12.06
N GLN A 34 -3.13 0.96 -11.44
CA GLN A 34 -2.56 2.18 -12.02
C GLN A 34 -1.06 2.06 -12.24
N LEU A 35 -0.33 1.68 -11.18
CA LEU A 35 1.12 1.58 -11.20
C LEU A 35 1.63 0.53 -12.19
N ALA A 36 0.92 -0.60 -12.32
CA ALA A 36 1.19 -1.62 -13.32
C ALA A 36 1.16 -1.04 -14.74
N THR A 37 0.13 -0.24 -15.02
CA THR A 37 -0.01 0.45 -16.32
C THR A 37 1.06 1.52 -16.51
N GLU A 38 1.27 2.39 -15.51
CA GLU A 38 2.23 3.50 -15.57
C GLU A 38 3.67 3.04 -15.76
N ARG A 39 4.04 1.88 -15.20
CA ARG A 39 5.42 1.37 -15.19
C ARG A 39 5.65 0.15 -16.09
N GLY A 40 4.61 -0.34 -16.77
CA GLY A 40 4.70 -1.55 -17.61
C GLY A 40 5.08 -2.81 -16.83
N ILE A 41 4.67 -2.92 -15.56
CA ILE A 41 4.93 -4.08 -14.69
C ILE A 41 3.64 -4.85 -14.43
N THR A 42 3.75 -6.08 -13.90
CA THR A 42 2.56 -6.85 -13.52
C THR A 42 1.85 -6.21 -12.31
N ARG A 43 0.53 -6.40 -12.22
CA ARG A 43 -0.27 -5.96 -11.06
C ARG A 43 0.25 -6.55 -9.76
N GLU A 44 0.69 -7.80 -9.78
CA GLU A 44 1.27 -8.48 -8.61
C GLU A 44 2.58 -7.83 -8.16
N ALA A 45 3.49 -7.50 -9.09
CA ALA A 45 4.72 -6.77 -8.77
C ALA A 45 4.43 -5.36 -8.23
N ALA A 46 3.46 -4.67 -8.81
CA ALA A 46 3.00 -3.37 -8.35
C ALA A 46 2.42 -3.44 -6.92
N LEU A 47 1.56 -4.42 -6.64
CA LEU A 47 0.96 -4.63 -5.32
C LEU A 47 2.03 -4.98 -4.29
N THR A 48 2.97 -5.88 -4.62
CA THR A 48 4.11 -6.24 -3.76
C THR A 48 4.94 -5.00 -3.40
N HIS A 49 5.21 -4.14 -4.38
CA HIS A 49 5.92 -2.89 -4.16
C HIS A 49 5.15 -1.97 -3.19
N LEU A 50 3.85 -1.76 -3.41
CA LEU A 50 3.02 -0.92 -2.54
C LEU A 50 2.95 -1.46 -1.11
N LEU A 51 2.80 -2.77 -0.92
CA LEU A 51 2.83 -3.39 0.40
C LEU A 51 4.16 -3.18 1.11
N ASN A 52 5.29 -3.27 0.39
CA ASN A 52 6.60 -2.97 0.95
C ASN A 52 6.71 -1.51 1.41
N LEU A 53 6.13 -0.57 0.67
CA LEU A 53 6.08 0.85 1.08
C LEU A 53 5.24 1.05 2.34
N VAL A 54 4.09 0.38 2.46
CA VAL A 54 3.24 0.46 3.67
C VAL A 54 3.99 -0.04 4.90
N VAL A 55 4.70 -1.17 4.79
CA VAL A 55 5.50 -1.73 5.90
C VAL A 55 6.62 -0.77 6.30
N LYS A 56 7.36 -0.22 5.33
CA LYS A 56 8.42 0.78 5.60
C LYS A 56 7.87 2.03 6.26
N GLY A 57 6.78 2.58 5.74
CA GLY A 57 6.12 3.75 6.34
C GLY A 57 5.67 3.49 7.77
N ARG A 58 5.17 2.29 8.07
CA ARG A 58 4.81 1.87 9.43
C ARG A 58 6.01 1.80 10.37
N ASN A 59 7.16 1.36 9.87
CA ASN A 59 8.41 1.30 10.64
C ASN A 59 9.12 2.65 10.78
N GLY A 60 8.58 3.73 10.18
CA GLY A 60 9.25 5.03 10.12
C GLY A 60 10.41 5.08 9.13
N GLU A 61 10.51 4.10 8.24
CA GLU A 61 11.51 4.06 7.18
C GLU A 61 11.02 4.88 5.97
N THR A 62 11.85 5.81 5.50
CA THR A 62 11.61 6.54 4.26
C THR A 62 12.35 5.87 3.10
N PRO A 63 11.65 5.25 2.14
CA PRO A 63 12.30 4.64 0.99
C PRO A 63 12.97 5.71 0.11
N PRO A 64 14.10 5.39 -0.55
CA PRO A 64 14.76 6.32 -1.45
C PRO A 64 13.82 6.76 -2.57
N GLY A 65 13.73 8.08 -2.79
CA GLY A 65 12.80 8.68 -3.75
C GLY A 65 11.45 9.09 -3.17
N PHE A 66 11.21 8.92 -1.86
CA PHE A 66 10.10 9.55 -1.15
C PHE A 66 10.59 10.90 -0.60
N PRO A 67 10.28 12.04 -1.24
CA PRO A 67 10.68 13.33 -0.70
C PRO A 67 10.01 13.52 0.68
N PRO A 68 10.73 14.08 1.68
CA PRO A 68 10.06 14.48 2.90
C PRO A 68 8.99 15.51 2.50
N THR A 69 7.72 15.19 2.74
CA THR A 69 6.67 16.19 2.66
C THR A 69 7.00 17.22 3.73
N SER A 70 7.59 18.36 3.34
CA SER A 70 7.77 19.48 4.25
C SER A 70 6.41 19.76 4.89
N PRO A 71 6.26 19.73 6.23
CA PRO A 71 5.03 20.17 6.84
C PRO A 71 4.87 21.64 6.45
N GLY A 72 3.89 21.90 5.58
CA GLY A 72 3.47 23.26 5.26
C GLY A 72 3.14 23.96 6.57
N LYS A 73 3.83 25.08 6.78
CA LYS A 73 3.77 25.97 7.94
C LYS A 73 2.35 26.30 8.39
#